data_AF-A0A838IZC9-F1
#
_entry.id   AF-A0A838IZC9-F1
#
_cell.length_a   1.000
_cell.length_b   1.000
_cell.length_c   1.000
_cell.angle_alpha   90.00
_cell.angle_beta   90.00
_cell.angle_gamma   90.00
#
_symmetry.space_group_name_H-M   'P 1'
#
loop_
_entity.id
_entity.type
_entity.pdbx_description
1 polymer ?
#
loop_
_entity_poly.entity_id
_entity_poly.type
_entity_poly.pdbx_seq_one_letter_code
_entity_poly.pdbx_strand_id
1 'polypeptide(L)'
;MTADDMVTRLVAWGAARADVRALLVIGSRARTASPADRWSDLDVVLVTTDIAPYLDGGGWVDALGEPWLTYLERTATGARTERRALFDDALDVDFVVIPATEFTEIVAGDLPCEVADVLSRGYRILLDKDGVAGAIGSPARPPPVKPSQAQFTNVVHDFWYHAVWVTKKLLRGELWTALGGLTYMHHNAMLPMVTWHAKARHGWGFETWHGGRYLETWADAQTVEDLRGAFARYEPDDVERALLATMTLFARLAAETALELGYAYPQGAERSVTSWISGARDESSRPSRADPE
;
A
#
# COMPACT_ATOMS: atom_id res chain seq x y z
N MET A 1 -6.07 22.12 15.12
CA MET A 1 -6.90 21.27 16.03
C MET A 1 -6.17 19.95 16.30
N THR A 2 -6.16 19.37 17.51
CA THR A 2 -5.45 18.09 17.74
C THR A 2 -6.32 16.87 17.46
N ALA A 3 -5.70 15.70 17.26
CA ALA A 3 -6.43 14.43 17.10
C ALA A 3 -7.23 14.06 18.36
N ASP A 4 -6.74 14.37 19.56
CA ASP A 4 -7.48 14.12 20.81
C ASP A 4 -8.68 15.05 20.98
N ASP A 5 -8.56 16.30 20.54
CA ASP A 5 -9.71 17.22 20.44
C ASP A 5 -10.76 16.66 19.48
N MET A 6 -10.33 16.19 18.30
CA MET A 6 -11.21 15.59 17.30
C MET A 6 -11.91 14.34 17.86
N VAL A 7 -11.20 13.46 18.56
CA VAL A 7 -11.79 12.28 19.21
C VAL A 7 -12.87 12.68 20.22
N THR A 8 -12.63 13.73 21.02
CA THR A 8 -13.61 14.23 21.97
C THR A 8 -14.86 14.76 21.27
N ARG A 9 -14.70 15.50 20.18
CA ARG A 9 -15.81 16.00 19.35
C ARG A 9 -16.59 14.85 18.70
N LEU A 10 -15.89 13.85 18.18
CA LEU A 10 -16.50 12.65 17.57
C LEU A 10 -17.37 11.90 18.57
N VAL A 11 -16.91 11.70 19.80
CA VAL A 11 -17.71 11.04 20.85
C VAL A 11 -18.98 11.83 21.14
N ALA A 12 -18.86 13.14 21.35
CA ALA A 12 -20.02 14.00 21.64
C ALA A 12 -21.02 14.03 20.48
N TRP A 13 -20.53 14.21 19.25
CA TRP A 13 -21.32 14.21 18.03
C TRP A 13 -22.03 12.87 17.79
N GLY A 14 -21.28 11.77 17.89
CA GLY A 14 -21.81 10.42 17.71
C GLY A 14 -22.86 10.08 18.76
N ALA A 15 -22.66 10.48 20.02
CA ALA A 15 -23.63 10.27 21.09
C ALA A 15 -24.98 10.97 20.82
N ALA A 16 -24.95 12.18 20.25
CA ALA A 16 -26.14 12.98 19.94
C ALA A 16 -26.96 12.45 18.73
N ARG A 17 -26.38 11.56 17.92
CA ARG A 17 -27.00 11.05 16.68
C ARG A 17 -27.62 9.67 16.87
N ALA A 18 -28.90 9.49 16.57
CA ALA A 18 -29.59 8.22 16.80
C ALA A 18 -29.12 7.09 15.85
N ASP A 19 -28.75 7.46 14.62
CA ASP A 19 -28.30 6.57 13.55
C ASP A 19 -26.87 6.05 13.75
N VAL A 20 -26.00 6.82 14.42
CA VAL A 20 -24.64 6.38 14.78
C VAL A 20 -24.71 5.38 15.94
N ARG A 21 -24.23 4.16 15.70
CA ARG A 21 -24.27 3.04 16.65
C ARG A 21 -22.93 2.81 17.36
N ALA A 22 -21.82 2.93 16.63
CA ALA A 22 -20.48 2.82 17.20
C ALA A 22 -19.46 3.69 16.47
N LEU A 23 -18.41 4.07 17.18
CA LEU A 23 -17.22 4.76 16.65
C LEU A 23 -15.98 4.07 17.18
N LEU A 24 -15.04 3.74 16.30
CA LEU A 24 -13.76 3.13 16.65
C LEU A 24 -12.61 3.87 15.98
N VAL A 25 -11.49 3.98 16.66
CA VAL A 25 -10.21 4.38 16.05
C VAL A 25 -9.40 3.13 15.74
N ILE A 26 -8.83 3.06 14.55
CA ILE A 26 -7.92 1.99 14.12
C ILE A 26 -6.56 2.60 13.72
N GLY A 27 -5.67 1.78 13.17
CA GLY A 27 -4.45 2.29 12.54
C GLY A 27 -3.41 2.80 13.54
N SER A 28 -2.64 3.80 13.10
CA SER A 28 -1.44 4.29 13.80
C SER A 28 -1.74 4.85 15.20
N ARG A 29 -2.94 5.42 15.38
CA ARG A 29 -3.40 6.05 16.63
C ARG A 29 -4.04 5.07 17.62
N ALA A 30 -4.25 3.82 17.23
CA ALA A 30 -4.77 2.76 18.11
C ALA A 30 -3.75 1.65 18.39
N ARG A 31 -2.69 1.52 17.60
CA ARG A 31 -1.65 0.51 17.78
C ARG A 31 -0.60 0.92 18.82
N THR A 32 0.03 -0.07 19.45
CA THR A 32 1.13 0.13 20.40
C THR A 32 2.51 0.11 19.76
N ALA A 33 2.69 -0.64 18.66
CA ALA A 33 3.94 -0.72 17.92
C ALA A 33 4.07 0.45 16.93
N SER A 34 5.22 1.15 16.93
CA SER A 34 5.47 2.37 16.14
C SER A 34 4.33 3.39 16.29
N PRO A 35 4.26 4.06 17.46
CA PRO A 35 3.12 4.92 17.81
C PRO A 35 2.96 6.07 16.83
N ALA A 36 1.72 6.54 16.68
CA ALA A 36 1.42 7.74 15.92
C ALA A 36 2.22 8.95 16.42
N ASP A 37 2.57 9.82 15.48
CA ASP A 37 3.15 11.13 15.73
C ASP A 37 2.20 12.24 15.27
N ARG A 38 2.71 13.48 15.24
CA ARG A 38 1.92 14.65 14.80
C ARG A 38 1.57 14.63 13.31
N TRP A 39 2.20 13.77 12.52
CA TRP A 39 1.99 13.66 11.07
C TRP A 39 1.06 12.50 10.71
N SER A 40 0.54 11.80 11.72
CA SER A 40 -0.33 10.66 11.53
C SER A 40 -1.79 11.12 11.41
N ASP A 41 -2.47 10.50 10.46
CA ASP A 41 -3.92 10.53 10.27
C ASP A 41 -4.70 10.01 11.48
N LEU A 42 -6.01 10.25 11.47
CA LEU A 42 -6.98 9.63 12.37
C LEU A 42 -7.95 8.75 11.57
N ASP A 43 -7.71 7.44 11.58
CA ASP A 43 -8.62 6.45 10.99
C ASP A 43 -9.81 6.17 11.92
N VAL A 44 -11.03 6.47 11.47
CA VAL A 44 -12.28 6.28 12.21
C VAL A 44 -13.20 5.30 11.48
N VAL A 45 -13.58 4.23 12.16
CA VAL A 45 -14.69 3.38 11.72
C VAL A 45 -15.99 3.96 12.26
N LEU A 46 -16.87 4.38 11.36
CA LEU A 46 -18.19 4.91 11.66
C LEU A 46 -19.26 3.87 11.39
N VAL A 47 -19.85 3.32 12.45
CA VAL A 47 -20.92 2.33 12.35
C VAL A 47 -22.27 3.02 12.46
N THR A 48 -23.11 2.88 11.42
CA THR A 48 -24.39 3.61 11.31
C THR A 48 -25.51 2.74 10.76
N THR A 49 -26.76 3.05 11.10
CA THR A 49 -27.94 2.43 10.50
C THR A 49 -28.24 2.94 9.09
N ASP A 50 -27.73 4.11 8.72
CA ASP A 50 -27.89 4.73 7.40
C ASP A 50 -26.56 5.32 6.94
N ILE A 51 -26.04 4.83 5.81
CA ILE A 51 -24.74 5.25 5.26
C ILE A 51 -24.84 6.46 4.33
N ALA A 52 -26.02 6.69 3.73
CA ALA A 52 -26.18 7.69 2.66
C ALA A 52 -25.85 9.12 3.14
N PRO A 53 -26.27 9.57 4.34
CA PRO A 53 -25.90 10.91 4.83
C PRO A 53 -24.40 11.13 4.98
N TYR A 54 -23.61 10.07 5.12
CA TYR A 54 -22.17 10.14 5.36
C TYR A 54 -21.34 10.05 4.08
N LEU A 55 -21.84 9.30 3.09
CA LEU A 55 -21.18 9.09 1.80
C LEU A 55 -21.72 10.01 0.70
N ASP A 56 -23.02 10.30 0.67
CA ASP A 56 -23.60 11.17 -0.35
C ASP A 56 -23.60 12.65 0.11
N GLY A 57 -23.71 12.89 1.42
CA GLY A 57 -23.65 14.22 2.04
C GLY A 57 -22.33 14.50 2.76
N GLY A 58 -21.71 15.66 2.49
CA GLY A 58 -20.45 16.07 3.15
C GLY A 58 -20.63 16.96 4.38
N GLY A 59 -21.76 17.66 4.51
CA GLY A 59 -21.94 18.74 5.50
C GLY A 59 -22.02 18.27 6.96
N TRP A 60 -22.13 16.97 7.23
CA TRP A 60 -22.06 16.46 8.61
C TRP A 60 -20.67 16.67 9.22
N VAL A 61 -19.63 16.74 8.38
CA VAL A 61 -18.23 16.99 8.79
C VAL A 61 -18.09 18.35 9.46
N ASP A 62 -18.90 19.35 9.04
CA ASP A 62 -18.90 20.69 9.61
C ASP A 62 -19.28 20.70 11.11
N ALA A 63 -20.00 19.67 11.57
CA ALA A 63 -20.34 19.51 12.98
C ALA A 63 -19.15 19.10 13.85
N LEU A 64 -18.06 18.59 13.24
CA LEU A 64 -16.82 18.21 13.94
C LEU A 64 -15.80 19.35 13.97
N GLY A 65 -15.95 20.34 13.10
CA GLY A 65 -15.05 21.47 12.94
C GLY A 65 -15.18 22.04 11.54
N GLU A 66 -14.47 23.12 11.23
CA GLU A 66 -14.42 23.67 9.88
C GLU A 66 -13.38 22.90 9.04
N PRO A 67 -13.79 22.04 8.09
CA PRO A 67 -12.84 21.35 7.24
C PRO A 67 -12.26 22.30 6.19
N TRP A 68 -10.95 22.18 5.93
CA TRP A 68 -10.32 22.78 4.76
C TRP A 68 -10.77 22.08 3.47
N LEU A 69 -10.97 20.76 3.52
CA LEU A 69 -11.51 19.96 2.40
C LEU A 69 -12.18 18.68 2.89
N THR A 70 -13.05 18.14 2.04
CA THR A 70 -13.68 16.84 2.26
C THR A 70 -14.03 16.17 0.93
N TYR A 71 -13.78 14.87 0.79
CA TYR A 71 -14.03 14.12 -0.44
C TYR A 71 -14.24 12.62 -0.16
N LEU A 72 -14.66 11.89 -1.19
CA LEU A 72 -14.79 10.43 -1.13
C LEU A 72 -13.62 9.76 -1.84
N GLU A 73 -13.11 8.70 -1.24
CA GLU A 73 -12.09 7.85 -1.85
C GLU A 73 -12.44 6.38 -1.62
N ARG A 74 -11.87 5.48 -2.42
CA ARG A 74 -11.90 4.05 -2.07
C ARG A 74 -10.86 3.79 -0.99
N THR A 75 -11.18 2.95 -0.02
CA THR A 75 -10.20 2.50 0.98
C THR A 75 -8.99 1.88 0.28
N ALA A 76 -7.84 1.81 0.95
CA ALA A 76 -6.61 1.23 0.37
C ALA A 76 -6.77 -0.19 -0.18
N THR A 77 -7.67 -1.00 0.41
CA THR A 77 -8.01 -2.36 -0.08
C THR A 77 -8.95 -2.36 -1.29
N GLY A 78 -9.46 -1.19 -1.68
CA GLY A 78 -10.46 -1.02 -2.72
C GLY A 78 -11.82 -1.59 -2.37
N ALA A 79 -12.04 -2.10 -1.15
CA ALA A 79 -13.27 -2.79 -0.75
C ALA A 79 -14.41 -1.81 -0.41
N ARG A 80 -14.10 -0.67 0.22
CA ARG A 80 -15.10 0.29 0.70
C ARG A 80 -14.85 1.69 0.16
N THR A 81 -15.82 2.57 0.38
CA THR A 81 -15.68 4.01 0.19
C THR A 81 -15.52 4.63 1.57
N GLU A 82 -14.55 5.52 1.70
CA GLU A 82 -14.32 6.32 2.89
C GLU A 82 -14.54 7.81 2.58
N ARG A 83 -14.96 8.55 3.60
CA ARG A 83 -14.98 10.01 3.55
C ARG A 83 -13.68 10.50 4.18
N ARG A 84 -12.89 11.27 3.44
CA ARG A 84 -11.68 11.91 3.96
C ARG A 84 -11.98 13.37 4.24
N ALA A 85 -11.52 13.88 5.37
CA ALA A 85 -11.64 15.28 5.75
C ALA A 85 -10.31 15.80 6.28
N LEU A 86 -9.93 17.00 5.86
CA LEU A 86 -8.75 17.69 6.36
C LEU A 86 -9.21 18.93 7.12
N PHE A 87 -8.72 19.11 8.34
CA PHE A 87 -9.07 20.24 9.20
C PHE A 87 -7.86 21.15 9.47
N ASP A 88 -8.10 22.21 10.23
CA ASP A 88 -7.07 23.13 10.69
C ASP A 88 -5.85 22.43 11.32
N ASP A 89 -4.65 22.96 10.99
CA ASP A 89 -3.33 22.36 11.23
C ASP A 89 -3.08 21.05 10.46
N ALA A 90 -3.76 20.90 9.30
CA ALA A 90 -3.66 19.74 8.41
C ALA A 90 -3.96 18.39 9.10
N LEU A 91 -4.85 18.38 10.10
CA LEU A 91 -5.33 17.14 10.70
C LEU A 91 -6.25 16.41 9.70
N ASP A 92 -5.79 15.28 9.17
CA ASP A 92 -6.55 14.41 8.29
C ASP A 92 -7.28 13.30 9.08
N VAL A 93 -8.54 13.10 8.72
CA VAL A 93 -9.44 12.12 9.33
C VAL A 93 -10.11 11.31 8.25
N ASP A 94 -9.91 9.99 8.31
CA ASP A 94 -10.42 9.03 7.34
C ASP A 94 -11.61 8.28 7.97
N PHE A 95 -12.80 8.44 7.41
CA PHE A 95 -14.02 7.82 7.90
C PHE A 95 -14.43 6.62 7.05
N VAL A 96 -14.16 5.42 7.56
CA VAL A 96 -14.68 4.18 6.98
C VAL A 96 -16.11 3.96 7.50
N VAL A 97 -17.09 4.17 6.63
CA VAL A 97 -18.52 4.06 6.97
C VAL A 97 -18.98 2.61 6.80
N ILE A 98 -19.53 2.01 7.85
CA ILE A 98 -19.99 0.61 7.86
C ILE A 98 -21.47 0.55 8.33
N PRO A 99 -22.36 -0.14 7.58
CA PRO A 99 -23.69 -0.45 8.06
C PRO A 99 -23.68 -1.25 9.38
N ALA A 100 -24.54 -0.89 10.33
CA ALA A 100 -24.60 -1.56 11.63
C ALA A 100 -24.90 -3.07 11.55
N THR A 101 -25.72 -3.48 10.57
CA THR A 101 -25.99 -4.90 10.30
C THR A 101 -24.73 -5.65 9.88
N GLU A 102 -23.98 -5.08 8.93
CA GLU A 102 -22.73 -5.66 8.44
C GLU A 102 -21.66 -5.70 9.54
N PHE A 103 -21.54 -4.64 10.34
CA PHE A 103 -20.62 -4.62 11.47
C PHE A 103 -20.93 -5.74 12.47
N THR A 104 -22.22 -5.97 12.77
CA THR A 104 -22.66 -7.05 13.65
C THR A 104 -22.30 -8.42 13.08
N GLU A 105 -22.50 -8.64 11.78
CA GLU A 105 -22.12 -9.88 11.10
C GLU A 105 -20.60 -10.11 11.13
N ILE A 106 -19.81 -9.07 10.87
CA ILE A 106 -18.34 -9.12 10.91
C ILE A 106 -17.86 -9.51 12.32
N VAL A 107 -18.43 -8.91 13.36
CA VAL A 107 -18.03 -9.18 14.75
C VAL A 107 -18.50 -10.55 15.23
N ALA A 108 -19.66 -11.03 14.77
CA ALA A 108 -20.20 -12.33 15.15
C ALA A 108 -19.57 -13.52 14.40
N GLY A 109 -19.03 -13.27 13.21
CA GLY A 109 -18.41 -14.28 12.35
C GLY A 109 -16.88 -14.30 12.40
N ASP A 110 -16.29 -15.07 11.50
CA ASP A 110 -14.85 -15.00 11.25
C ASP A 110 -14.51 -13.69 10.54
N LEU A 111 -13.65 -12.88 11.16
CA LEU A 111 -13.19 -11.63 10.57
C LEU A 111 -12.49 -11.91 9.23
N PRO A 112 -12.84 -11.19 8.15
CA PRO A 112 -12.05 -11.20 6.93
C PRO A 112 -10.58 -10.90 7.26
N CYS A 113 -9.65 -11.60 6.61
CA CYS A 113 -8.22 -11.53 6.91
C CYS A 113 -7.68 -10.09 7.00
N GLU A 114 -8.12 -9.21 6.09
CA GLU A 114 -7.72 -7.79 6.07
C GLU A 114 -8.21 -7.03 7.31
N VAL A 115 -9.46 -7.26 7.71
CA VAL A 115 -10.06 -6.64 8.91
C VAL A 115 -9.37 -7.19 10.16
N ALA A 116 -9.09 -8.50 10.19
CA ALA A 116 -8.36 -9.14 11.27
C ALA A 116 -6.93 -8.59 11.41
N ASP A 117 -6.17 -8.40 10.32
CA ASP A 117 -4.81 -7.82 10.41
C ASP A 117 -4.86 -6.40 10.98
N VAL A 118 -5.79 -5.55 10.52
CA VAL A 118 -5.94 -4.18 11.03
C VAL A 118 -6.32 -4.17 12.52
N LEU A 119 -7.36 -4.90 12.92
CA LEU A 119 -7.82 -4.91 14.31
C LEU A 119 -6.81 -5.60 15.24
N SER A 120 -6.07 -6.60 14.77
CA SER A 120 -5.03 -7.29 15.56
C SER A 120 -3.84 -6.39 15.89
N ARG A 121 -3.61 -5.33 15.10
CA ARG A 121 -2.57 -4.32 15.36
C ARG A 121 -3.00 -3.30 16.41
N GLY A 122 -4.30 -3.17 16.66
CA GLY A 122 -4.86 -2.31 17.69
C GLY A 122 -6.06 -1.52 17.21
N TYR A 123 -7.05 -1.39 18.09
CA TYR A 123 -8.23 -0.55 17.89
C TYR A 123 -8.64 0.06 19.24
N ARG A 124 -9.34 1.19 19.21
CA ARG A 124 -9.90 1.85 20.39
C ARG A 124 -11.36 2.18 20.14
N ILE A 125 -12.24 1.62 20.96
CA ILE A 125 -13.67 1.95 20.94
C ILE A 125 -13.85 3.33 21.55
N LEU A 126 -14.45 4.25 20.79
CA LEU A 126 -14.80 5.60 21.27
C LEU A 126 -16.25 5.66 21.76
N LEU A 127 -17.14 4.95 21.07
CA LEU A 127 -18.58 4.90 21.32
C LEU A 127 -19.10 3.52 20.92
N ASP A 128 -19.96 2.92 21.75
CA ASP A 128 -20.66 1.67 21.44
C ASP A 128 -22.03 1.69 22.14
N LYS A 129 -23.10 1.96 21.38
CA LYS A 129 -24.46 2.06 21.92
C LYS A 129 -25.19 0.73 22.02
N ASP A 130 -24.71 -0.28 21.29
CA ASP A 130 -25.34 -1.60 21.20
C ASP A 130 -24.56 -2.69 21.94
N GLY A 131 -23.34 -2.39 22.41
CA GLY A 131 -22.45 -3.35 23.05
C GLY A 131 -21.82 -4.34 22.06
N VAL A 132 -21.97 -4.11 20.75
CA VAL A 132 -21.47 -5.01 19.70
C VAL A 132 -19.96 -4.88 19.55
N ALA A 133 -19.42 -3.65 19.60
CA ALA A 133 -17.99 -3.43 19.40
C ALA A 133 -17.14 -4.08 20.50
N GLY A 134 -17.68 -4.19 21.73
CA GLY A 134 -17.04 -4.92 22.82
C GLY A 134 -16.73 -6.39 22.52
N ALA A 135 -17.48 -7.02 21.60
CA ALA A 135 -17.27 -8.43 21.23
C ALA A 135 -16.10 -8.66 20.25
N ILE A 136 -15.49 -7.60 19.70
CA ILE A 136 -14.29 -7.71 18.83
C ILE A 136 -13.13 -8.42 19.57
N GLY A 137 -12.99 -8.18 20.87
CA GLY A 137 -11.96 -8.83 21.70
C GLY A 137 -10.52 -8.52 21.24
N SER A 138 -9.67 -9.53 21.16
CA SER A 138 -8.29 -9.39 20.68
C SER A 138 -8.09 -10.33 19.50
N PRO A 139 -8.44 -9.90 18.27
CA PRO A 139 -8.38 -10.77 17.12
C PRO A 139 -6.95 -11.22 16.87
N ALA A 140 -6.79 -12.52 16.62
CA ALA A 140 -5.49 -13.09 16.31
C ALA A 140 -4.99 -12.51 14.98
N ARG A 141 -3.71 -12.16 14.94
CA ARG A 141 -3.09 -11.74 13.69
C ARG A 141 -3.11 -12.92 12.70
N PRO A 142 -3.56 -12.70 11.45
CA PRO A 142 -3.49 -13.74 10.43
C PRO A 142 -2.06 -14.25 10.26
N PRO A 143 -1.87 -15.57 10.06
CA PRO A 143 -0.54 -16.10 9.82
C PRO A 143 0.03 -15.53 8.51
N PRO A 144 1.32 -15.19 8.47
CA PRO A 144 1.97 -14.74 7.25
C PRO A 144 1.92 -15.84 6.20
N VAL A 145 1.47 -15.50 4.99
CA VAL A 145 1.34 -16.46 3.89
C VAL A 145 2.60 -16.44 3.02
N LYS A 146 3.33 -17.55 2.99
CA LYS A 146 4.43 -17.78 2.05
C LYS A 146 3.87 -17.86 0.62
N PRO A 147 4.45 -17.15 -0.38
CA PRO A 147 4.01 -17.30 -1.76
C PRO A 147 4.33 -18.70 -2.24
N SER A 148 3.43 -19.30 -3.00
CA SER A 148 3.72 -20.53 -3.74
C SER A 148 4.78 -20.28 -4.83
N GLN A 149 5.41 -21.36 -5.32
CA GLN A 149 6.32 -21.26 -6.47
C GLN A 149 5.66 -20.60 -7.70
N ALA A 150 4.37 -20.88 -7.93
CA ALA A 150 3.61 -20.27 -9.02
C ALA A 150 3.45 -18.75 -8.84
N GLN A 151 3.08 -18.30 -7.63
CA GLN A 151 2.96 -16.86 -7.32
C GLN A 151 4.31 -16.14 -7.43
N PHE A 152 5.37 -16.75 -6.89
CA PHE A 152 6.73 -16.24 -7.02
C PHE A 152 7.14 -16.10 -8.49
N THR A 153 6.95 -17.16 -9.28
CA THR A 153 7.29 -17.18 -10.71
C THR A 153 6.50 -16.13 -11.47
N ASN A 154 5.22 -15.94 -11.15
CA ASN A 154 4.37 -14.94 -11.76
C ASN A 154 4.91 -13.52 -11.54
N VAL A 155 5.30 -13.17 -10.31
CA VAL A 155 5.90 -11.86 -10.00
C VAL A 155 7.23 -11.66 -10.74
N VAL A 156 8.06 -12.71 -10.85
CA VAL A 156 9.31 -12.64 -11.62
C VAL A 156 9.04 -12.42 -13.11
N HIS A 157 8.05 -13.11 -13.69
CA HIS A 157 7.68 -12.90 -15.08
C HIS A 157 7.04 -11.52 -15.34
N ASP A 158 6.18 -11.06 -14.43
CA ASP A 158 5.57 -9.73 -14.50
C ASP A 158 6.64 -8.63 -14.52
N PHE A 159 7.64 -8.75 -13.65
CA PHE A 159 8.78 -7.83 -13.61
C PHE A 159 9.53 -7.77 -14.95
N TRP A 160 9.97 -8.92 -15.47
CA TRP A 160 10.76 -8.98 -16.70
C TRP A 160 9.95 -8.56 -17.94
N TYR A 161 8.65 -8.87 -17.97
CA TYR A 161 7.74 -8.37 -19.00
C TYR A 161 7.69 -6.84 -19.01
N HIS A 162 7.51 -6.23 -17.84
CA HIS A 162 7.44 -4.78 -17.72
C HIS A 162 8.79 -4.09 -17.99
N ALA A 163 9.93 -4.73 -17.70
CA ALA A 163 11.24 -4.21 -18.10
C ALA A 163 11.37 -4.05 -19.63
N VAL A 164 10.90 -5.05 -20.39
CA VAL A 164 10.82 -4.96 -21.86
C VAL A 164 9.85 -3.87 -22.28
N TRP A 165 8.69 -3.79 -21.63
CA TRP A 165 7.68 -2.79 -21.96
C TRP A 165 8.20 -1.36 -21.74
N VAL A 166 8.82 -1.07 -20.59
CA VAL A 166 9.41 0.24 -20.28
C VAL A 166 10.48 0.59 -21.31
N THR A 167 11.36 -0.35 -21.64
CA THR A 167 12.39 -0.16 -22.68
C THR A 167 11.75 0.23 -24.02
N LYS A 168 10.70 -0.48 -24.47
CA LYS A 168 9.98 -0.14 -25.72
C LYS A 168 9.36 1.26 -25.67
N LYS A 169 8.87 1.70 -24.51
CA LYS A 169 8.29 3.03 -24.32
C LYS A 169 9.35 4.12 -24.38
N LEU A 170 10.51 3.91 -23.77
CA LEU A 170 11.66 4.82 -23.88
C LEU A 170 12.12 4.97 -25.34
N LEU A 171 12.30 3.85 -26.05
CA LEU A 171 12.73 3.86 -27.45
C LEU A 171 11.74 4.57 -28.40
N ARG A 172 10.48 4.71 -27.98
CA ARG A 172 9.44 5.44 -28.72
C ARG A 172 9.31 6.91 -28.31
N GLY A 173 10.14 7.38 -27.37
CA GLY A 173 10.03 8.72 -26.80
C GLY A 173 8.82 8.92 -25.89
N GLU A 174 8.15 7.84 -25.46
CA GLU A 174 6.96 7.89 -24.60
C GLU A 174 7.38 7.96 -23.11
N LEU A 175 8.09 9.03 -22.72
CA LEU A 175 8.76 9.14 -21.41
C LEU A 175 7.81 9.06 -20.21
N TRP A 176 6.67 9.75 -20.26
CA TRP A 176 5.62 9.66 -19.24
C TRP A 176 5.16 8.21 -19.00
N THR A 177 4.90 7.50 -20.10
CA THR A 177 4.45 6.10 -20.08
C THR A 177 5.55 5.17 -19.56
N ALA A 178 6.80 5.40 -19.95
CA ALA A 178 7.95 4.64 -19.47
C ALA A 178 8.14 4.78 -17.95
N LEU A 179 8.09 6.01 -17.42
CA LEU A 179 8.15 6.27 -15.98
C LEU A 179 6.98 5.64 -15.23
N GLY A 180 5.77 5.73 -15.76
CA GLY A 180 4.61 5.04 -15.19
C GLY A 180 4.82 3.53 -15.09
N GLY A 181 5.45 2.91 -16.10
CA GLY A 181 5.82 1.49 -16.06
C GLY A 181 6.92 1.18 -15.03
N LEU A 182 7.93 2.05 -14.88
CA LEU A 182 8.97 1.88 -13.87
C LEU A 182 8.37 1.95 -12.45
N THR A 183 7.50 2.93 -12.19
CA THR A 183 6.75 3.02 -10.94
C THR A 183 5.87 1.80 -10.71
N TYR A 184 5.18 1.30 -11.76
CA TYR A 184 4.42 0.05 -11.67
C TYR A 184 5.31 -1.12 -11.23
N MET A 185 6.50 -1.28 -11.83
CA MET A 185 7.44 -2.34 -11.45
C MET A 185 7.86 -2.24 -9.98
N HIS A 186 8.08 -1.03 -9.46
CA HIS A 186 8.45 -0.83 -8.05
C HIS A 186 7.35 -1.31 -7.10
N HIS A 187 6.10 -0.94 -7.36
CA HIS A 187 4.99 -1.28 -6.45
C HIS A 187 4.47 -2.71 -6.62
N ASN A 188 4.41 -3.22 -7.85
CA ASN A 188 3.72 -4.48 -8.15
C ASN A 188 4.65 -5.70 -8.24
N ALA A 189 5.96 -5.48 -8.37
CA ALA A 189 6.93 -6.57 -8.41
C ALA A 189 8.07 -6.41 -7.40
N MET A 190 8.75 -5.26 -7.38
CA MET A 190 9.89 -5.05 -6.48
C MET A 190 9.48 -5.09 -5.01
N LEU A 191 8.46 -4.34 -4.59
CA LEU A 191 8.02 -4.30 -3.20
C LEU A 191 7.58 -5.68 -2.66
N PRO A 192 6.76 -6.48 -3.39
CA PRO A 192 6.50 -7.87 -3.03
C PRO A 192 7.78 -8.69 -2.87
N MET A 193 8.74 -8.54 -3.79
CA MET A 193 10.00 -9.28 -3.74
C MET A 193 10.87 -8.89 -2.53
N VAL A 194 11.01 -7.59 -2.24
CA VAL A 194 11.71 -7.09 -1.04
C VAL A 194 11.04 -7.62 0.23
N THR A 195 9.71 -7.65 0.27
CA THR A 195 8.93 -8.18 1.40
C THR A 195 9.17 -9.68 1.58
N TRP A 196 9.12 -10.47 0.50
CA TRP A 196 9.37 -11.90 0.54
C TRP A 196 10.80 -12.21 0.92
N HIS A 197 11.77 -11.46 0.40
CA HIS A 197 13.18 -11.60 0.73
C HIS A 197 13.43 -11.40 2.23
N ALA A 198 12.95 -10.28 2.80
CA ALA A 198 13.10 -10.01 4.23
C ALA A 198 12.49 -11.12 5.09
N LYS A 199 11.27 -11.56 4.76
CA LYS A 199 10.57 -12.65 5.47
C LYS A 199 11.24 -14.02 5.28
N ALA A 200 11.80 -14.29 4.11
CA ALA A 200 12.51 -15.54 3.86
C ALA A 200 13.78 -15.63 4.71
N ARG A 201 14.52 -14.52 4.86
CA ARG A 201 15.77 -14.47 5.63
C ARG A 201 15.59 -14.42 7.14
N HIS A 202 14.56 -13.71 7.62
CA HIS A 202 14.33 -13.51 9.06
C HIS A 202 13.24 -14.40 9.64
N GLY A 203 12.56 -15.18 8.80
CA GLY A 203 11.40 -15.98 9.15
C GLY A 203 10.07 -15.29 8.84
N TRP A 204 9.04 -16.07 8.51
CA TRP A 204 7.79 -15.55 7.97
C TRP A 204 7.01 -14.64 8.94
N GLY A 205 7.21 -14.82 10.24
CA GLY A 205 6.68 -13.95 11.30
C GLY A 205 7.38 -12.60 11.44
N PHE A 206 8.47 -12.34 10.70
CA PHE A 206 9.17 -11.06 10.71
C PHE A 206 8.25 -9.91 10.28
N GLU A 207 8.26 -8.83 11.05
CA GLU A 207 7.37 -7.69 10.82
C GLU A 207 7.77 -6.93 9.56
N THR A 208 6.83 -6.79 8.65
CA THR A 208 6.92 -5.86 7.52
C THR A 208 5.63 -5.03 7.50
N TRP A 209 5.66 -3.90 6.83
CA TRP A 209 4.51 -2.99 6.81
C TRP A 209 3.89 -2.88 5.43
N HIS A 210 2.56 -2.71 5.43
CA HIS A 210 1.79 -2.53 4.22
C HIS A 210 2.31 -1.35 3.39
N GLY A 211 2.26 -1.49 2.06
CA GLY A 211 2.66 -0.43 1.12
C GLY A 211 4.13 -0.02 1.18
N GLY A 212 5.01 -0.81 1.82
CA GLY A 212 6.41 -0.46 1.96
C GLY A 212 6.68 0.59 3.06
N ARG A 213 5.74 0.83 3.97
CA ARG A 213 6.00 1.76 5.09
C ARG A 213 7.22 1.32 5.89
N TYR A 214 8.04 2.29 6.28
CA TYR A 214 9.27 2.06 7.06
C TYR A 214 10.23 1.08 6.39
N LEU A 215 10.26 0.98 5.06
CA LEU A 215 11.09 0.02 4.32
C LEU A 215 12.55 0.03 4.79
N GLU A 216 13.07 1.22 5.08
CA GLU A 216 14.43 1.45 5.55
C GLU A 216 14.74 0.79 6.90
N THR A 217 13.71 0.46 7.69
CA THR A 217 13.88 -0.16 9.01
C THR A 217 13.85 -1.69 8.97
N TRP A 218 13.36 -2.29 7.88
CA TRP A 218 13.15 -3.75 7.82
C TRP A 218 13.70 -4.44 6.57
N ALA A 219 13.95 -3.71 5.48
CA ALA A 219 14.70 -4.24 4.34
C ALA A 219 16.20 -4.31 4.69
N ASP A 220 16.94 -5.19 4.01
CA ASP A 220 18.40 -5.24 4.20
C ASP A 220 19.07 -3.95 3.70
N ALA A 221 20.16 -3.57 4.36
CA ALA A 221 20.84 -2.29 4.10
C ALA A 221 21.33 -2.16 2.64
N GLN A 222 21.74 -3.26 2.00
CA GLN A 222 22.16 -3.23 0.60
C GLN A 222 20.98 -2.93 -0.32
N THR A 223 19.82 -3.52 -0.06
CA THR A 223 18.59 -3.21 -0.80
C THR A 223 18.19 -1.74 -0.67
N VAL A 224 18.27 -1.16 0.53
CA VAL A 224 17.99 0.26 0.75
C VAL A 224 18.97 1.15 -0.03
N GLU A 225 20.25 0.77 -0.09
CA GLU A 225 21.23 1.50 -0.88
C GLU A 225 20.97 1.39 -2.38
N ASP A 226 20.74 0.17 -2.89
CA ASP A 226 20.48 -0.11 -4.30
C ASP A 226 19.22 0.61 -4.80
N LEU A 227 18.20 0.74 -3.95
CA LEU A 227 16.96 1.46 -4.26
C LEU A 227 17.20 2.93 -4.66
N ARG A 228 18.26 3.58 -4.15
CA ARG A 228 18.60 4.96 -4.54
C ARG A 228 18.88 5.08 -6.05
N GLY A 229 19.43 4.02 -6.63
CA GLY A 229 19.66 3.92 -8.07
C GLY A 229 18.41 3.54 -8.87
N ALA A 230 17.38 2.96 -8.23
CA ALA A 230 16.22 2.41 -8.90
C ALA A 230 15.17 3.46 -9.32
N PHE A 231 15.25 4.69 -8.81
CA PHE A 231 14.35 5.80 -9.18
C PHE A 231 14.98 6.74 -10.20
N ALA A 232 14.13 7.34 -11.05
CA ALA A 232 14.53 8.23 -12.13
C ALA A 232 13.86 9.59 -12.02
N ARG A 233 14.55 10.61 -12.52
CA ARG A 233 13.95 11.90 -12.89
C ARG A 233 13.26 11.80 -14.26
N TYR A 234 12.55 12.86 -14.64
CA TYR A 234 11.89 12.96 -15.94
C TYR A 234 12.87 13.24 -17.09
N GLU A 235 13.85 12.35 -17.29
CA GLU A 235 14.91 12.46 -18.29
C GLU A 235 15.18 11.07 -18.91
N PRO A 236 15.20 10.90 -20.25
CA PRO A 236 15.32 9.59 -20.88
C PRO A 236 16.49 8.74 -20.38
N ASP A 237 17.69 9.33 -20.34
CA ASP A 237 18.92 8.65 -19.89
C ASP A 237 18.83 8.22 -18.42
N ASP A 238 18.14 9.01 -17.60
CA ASP A 238 17.97 8.74 -16.17
C ASP A 238 16.95 7.62 -15.92
N VAL A 239 15.89 7.54 -16.74
CA VAL A 239 14.94 6.41 -16.71
C VAL A 239 15.60 5.13 -17.17
N GLU A 240 16.43 5.19 -18.21
CA GLU A 240 17.21 4.04 -18.67
C GLU A 240 18.16 3.54 -17.57
N ARG A 241 18.95 4.44 -16.97
CA ARG A 241 19.83 4.12 -15.82
C ARG A 241 19.04 3.46 -14.68
N ALA A 242 17.90 4.04 -14.30
CA ALA A 242 17.10 3.54 -13.20
C ALA A 242 16.44 2.20 -13.50
N LEU A 243 16.03 1.95 -14.75
CA LEU A 243 15.52 0.67 -15.20
C LEU A 243 16.60 -0.42 -15.04
N LEU A 244 17.84 -0.16 -15.47
CA LEU A 244 18.93 -1.12 -15.32
C LEU A 244 19.26 -1.40 -13.86
N ALA A 245 19.32 -0.36 -13.02
CA ALA A 245 19.53 -0.53 -11.59
C ALA A 245 18.39 -1.34 -10.94
N THR A 246 17.14 -1.08 -11.33
CA THR A 246 15.96 -1.84 -10.90
C THR A 246 16.06 -3.31 -11.32
N MET A 247 16.50 -3.59 -12.56
CA MET A 247 16.71 -4.96 -13.06
C MET A 247 17.79 -5.71 -12.25
N THR A 248 18.93 -5.06 -11.99
CA THR A 248 20.02 -5.66 -11.19
C THR A 248 19.57 -5.97 -9.76
N LEU A 249 18.91 -5.02 -9.09
CA LEU A 249 18.41 -5.22 -7.74
C LEU A 249 17.38 -6.36 -7.69
N PHE A 250 16.40 -6.36 -8.61
CA PHE A 250 15.36 -7.38 -8.63
C PHE A 250 15.93 -8.77 -8.89
N ALA A 251 16.87 -8.91 -9.83
CA ALA A 251 17.50 -10.19 -10.13
C ALA A 251 18.21 -10.78 -8.89
N ARG A 252 18.95 -9.93 -8.15
CA ARG A 252 19.59 -10.33 -6.88
C ARG A 252 18.55 -10.82 -5.87
N LEU A 253 17.55 -9.99 -5.58
CA LEU A 253 16.53 -10.30 -4.58
C LEU A 253 15.71 -11.55 -4.94
N ALA A 254 15.33 -11.69 -6.21
CA ALA A 254 14.56 -12.83 -6.68
C ALA A 254 15.36 -14.13 -6.62
N ALA A 255 16.64 -14.10 -6.99
CA ALA A 255 17.52 -15.26 -6.89
C ALA A 255 17.75 -15.70 -5.42
N GLU A 256 18.04 -14.74 -4.55
CA GLU A 256 18.20 -15.01 -3.11
C GLU A 256 16.90 -15.53 -2.49
N THR A 257 15.76 -14.92 -2.81
CA THR A 257 14.46 -15.36 -2.31
C THR A 257 14.13 -16.78 -2.81
N ALA A 258 14.37 -17.08 -4.09
CA ALA A 258 14.17 -18.42 -4.62
C ALA A 258 14.99 -19.47 -3.87
N LEU A 259 16.26 -19.15 -3.55
CA LEU A 259 17.14 -20.02 -2.78
C LEU A 259 16.58 -20.28 -1.38
N GLU A 260 16.23 -19.23 -0.64
CA GLU A 260 15.67 -19.35 0.73
C GLU A 260 14.33 -20.11 0.76
N LEU A 261 13.53 -20.01 -0.32
CA LEU A 261 12.25 -20.69 -0.40
C LEU A 261 12.31 -22.10 -0.97
N GLY A 262 13.45 -22.51 -1.52
CA GLY A 262 13.62 -23.78 -2.24
C GLY A 262 12.92 -23.82 -3.60
N TYR A 263 12.77 -22.67 -4.25
CA TYR A 263 12.08 -22.52 -5.53
C TYR A 263 13.04 -22.50 -6.72
N ALA A 264 12.54 -22.95 -7.87
CA ALA A 264 13.25 -22.76 -9.13
C ALA A 264 13.15 -21.31 -9.59
N TYR A 265 14.30 -20.64 -9.74
CA TYR A 265 14.37 -19.30 -10.32
C TYR A 265 14.36 -19.37 -11.86
N PRO A 266 13.48 -18.65 -12.57
CA PRO A 266 13.36 -18.73 -14.03
C PRO A 266 14.48 -17.95 -14.76
N GLN A 267 15.73 -18.37 -14.59
CA GLN A 267 16.93 -17.72 -15.15
C GLN A 267 16.88 -17.55 -16.68
N GLY A 268 16.18 -18.44 -17.39
CA GLY A 268 16.01 -18.34 -18.85
C GLY A 268 15.24 -17.09 -19.28
N ALA A 269 14.23 -16.69 -18.52
CA ALA A 269 13.46 -15.48 -18.78
C ALA A 269 14.32 -14.23 -18.58
N GLU A 270 15.04 -14.14 -17.46
CA GLU A 270 15.98 -13.05 -17.19
C GLU A 270 17.02 -12.90 -18.30
N ARG A 271 17.70 -13.99 -18.69
CA ARG A 271 18.73 -13.94 -19.75
C ARG A 271 18.18 -13.46 -21.08
N SER A 272 16.98 -13.91 -21.44
CA SER A 272 16.36 -13.52 -22.71
C SER A 272 16.00 -12.03 -22.73
N VAL A 273 15.44 -11.54 -21.62
CA VAL A 273 15.02 -10.14 -21.48
C VAL A 273 16.21 -9.19 -21.38
N THR A 274 17.19 -9.49 -20.52
CA THR A 274 18.40 -8.66 -20.35
C THR A 274 19.20 -8.55 -21.65
N SER A 275 19.32 -9.65 -22.40
CA SER A 275 19.95 -9.67 -23.73
C SER A 275 19.20 -8.78 -24.72
N TRP A 276 17.87 -8.91 -24.79
CA TRP A 276 17.06 -8.09 -25.70
C TRP A 276 17.13 -6.59 -25.37
N ILE A 277 17.02 -6.21 -24.09
CA ILE A 277 17.09 -4.81 -23.65
C ILE A 277 18.45 -4.20 -24.01
N SER A 278 19.54 -4.94 -23.77
CA SER A 278 20.89 -4.48 -24.12
C SER A 278 21.02 -4.25 -25.62
N GLY A 279 20.58 -5.20 -26.45
CA GLY A 279 20.63 -5.06 -27.91
C GLY A 279 19.78 -3.90 -28.45
N ALA A 280 18.57 -3.70 -27.90
CA ALA A 280 17.67 -2.63 -28.33
C ALA A 280 18.25 -1.22 -28.02
N ARG A 281 18.94 -1.07 -26.89
CA ARG A 281 19.62 0.17 -26.51
C ARG A 281 20.82 0.46 -27.40
N ASP A 282 21.64 -0.55 -27.67
CA ASP A 282 22.79 -0.44 -28.56
C ASP A 282 22.38 -0.02 -29.99
N GLU A 283 21.26 -0.54 -30.49
CA GLU A 283 20.72 -0.16 -31.80
C GLU A 283 20.27 1.32 -31.82
N SER A 284 19.57 1.77 -30.77
CA SER A 284 19.10 3.16 -30.67
C SER A 284 20.22 4.20 -30.50
N SER A 285 21.36 3.79 -29.95
CA SER A 285 22.52 4.66 -29.74
C SER A 285 23.36 4.86 -31.01
N ARG A 286 23.09 4.12 -32.09
CA ARG A 286 23.81 4.29 -33.36
C ARG A 286 23.28 5.53 -34.10
N PRO A 287 24.17 6.41 -34.61
CA PRO A 287 23.73 7.51 -35.45
C PRO A 287 22.97 6.96 -36.66
N SER A 288 21.79 7.53 -36.91
CA SER A 288 20.99 7.24 -38.11
C SER A 288 21.91 7.32 -39.32
N ARG A 289 22.04 6.21 -40.07
CA ARG A 289 22.61 6.28 -41.41
C ARG A 289 21.66 7.13 -42.22
N ALA A 290 22.03 8.38 -42.46
CA ALA A 290 21.37 9.22 -43.45
C ALA A 290 21.32 8.41 -44.75
N ASP A 291 20.11 8.14 -45.24
CA ASP A 291 19.94 7.59 -46.58
C ASP A 291 20.58 8.58 -47.56
N PRO A 292 21.50 8.13 -48.43
CA PRO A 292 21.99 8.98 -49.50
C PRO A 292 20.82 9.26 -50.45
N GLU A 293 20.54 10.56 -50.68
CA GLU A 293 19.65 11.05 -51.74
C GLU A 293 19.97 10.47 -53.12
#